data_AF-A0A9D2YCS6-F1
#
_entry.id   AF-A0A9D2YCS6-F1
#
_cell.length_a   1.000
_cell.length_b   1.000
_cell.length_c   1.000
_cell.angle_alpha   90.00
_cell.angle_beta   90.00
_cell.angle_gamma   90.00
#
_symmetry.space_group_name_H-M   'P 1'
#
loop_
_entity.id
_entity.type
_entity.pdbx_description
1 polymer ?
#
loop_
_entity_poly.entity_id
_entity_poly.type
_entity_poly.pdbx_seq_one_letter_code
_entity_poly.pdbx_strand_id
1 'polypeptide(L)'
;MTLFPTKDSYRVGESVGLNCNEPGLMPLPRGMYRCGSKLTWEPPLPAGLRCTNENPFVPDSQCGLGQRLQGSRCVCVQRESCLSEPESLCVLNAIIDVAVPVSLCSFHAARCHGDPLLYMNEGACNPADITKLEWARFRAKMSSKSSAQLPCNLDTCYEWETCSASKKCQCKAARECPRTGEHMFCVKLTAQMTRSLTLCSTAALKCINQPFEILHEGNCSAGS
;
A
#
# COMPACT_ATOMS: atom_id res chain seq x y z
N MET A 1 -23.88 0.33 -20.61
CA MET A 1 -23.79 -0.02 -19.19
C MET A 1 -25.21 -0.05 -18.65
N THR A 2 -25.54 -1.03 -17.81
CA THR A 2 -26.85 -1.21 -17.20
C THR A 2 -26.70 -1.50 -15.70
N LEU A 3 -27.74 -1.20 -14.93
CA LEU A 3 -27.83 -1.58 -13.53
C LEU A 3 -28.48 -2.97 -13.43
N PHE A 4 -28.00 -3.76 -12.47
CA PHE A 4 -28.53 -5.08 -12.16
C PHE A 4 -28.88 -5.17 -10.66
N PRO A 5 -30.13 -5.52 -10.28
CA PRO A 5 -31.27 -5.83 -11.15
C PRO A 5 -31.81 -4.58 -11.86
N THR A 6 -32.21 -4.70 -13.13
CA THR A 6 -32.71 -3.56 -13.93
C THR A 6 -34.11 -3.15 -13.48
N LYS A 7 -34.23 -1.94 -12.92
CA LYS A 7 -35.48 -1.30 -12.50
C LYS A 7 -35.47 0.19 -12.86
N ASP A 8 -36.66 0.76 -13.04
CA ASP A 8 -36.84 2.21 -13.27
C ASP A 8 -36.60 3.05 -12.01
N SER A 9 -36.79 2.45 -10.82
CA SER A 9 -36.53 3.11 -9.54
C SER A 9 -36.11 2.10 -8.47
N TYR A 10 -35.32 2.57 -7.51
CA TYR A 10 -34.79 1.78 -6.40
C TYR A 10 -35.17 2.42 -5.07
N ARG A 11 -35.63 1.61 -4.12
CA ARG A 11 -35.96 2.05 -2.76
C ARG A 11 -34.69 2.28 -1.95
N VAL A 12 -34.77 3.17 -0.97
CA VAL A 12 -33.71 3.35 0.02
C VAL A 12 -33.40 2.00 0.67
N GLY A 13 -32.13 1.65 0.67
CA GLY A 13 -31.60 0.39 1.18
C GLY A 13 -31.37 -0.70 0.13
N GLU A 14 -31.93 -0.58 -1.09
CA GLU A 14 -31.67 -1.52 -2.18
C GLU A 14 -30.27 -1.34 -2.76
N SER A 15 -29.67 -2.47 -3.17
CA SER A 15 -28.33 -2.52 -3.78
C SER A 15 -28.40 -2.90 -5.25
N VAL A 16 -27.51 -2.32 -6.04
CA VAL A 16 -27.37 -2.59 -7.47
C VAL A 16 -25.91 -2.87 -7.82
N GLY A 17 -25.69 -3.80 -8.73
CA GLY A 17 -24.44 -3.97 -9.45
C GLY A 17 -24.48 -3.24 -10.79
N LEU A 18 -23.31 -3.05 -11.38
CA LEU A 18 -23.18 -2.58 -12.75
C LEU A 18 -22.97 -3.78 -13.69
N ASN A 19 -23.45 -3.66 -14.92
CA ASN A 19 -23.16 -4.61 -15.99
C ASN A 19 -22.89 -3.88 -17.31
N CYS A 20 -22.13 -4.53 -18.19
CA CYS A 20 -21.84 -4.03 -19.53
C CYS A 20 -22.85 -4.57 -20.55
N ASN A 21 -23.18 -3.76 -21.54
CA ASN A 21 -24.18 -4.14 -22.56
C ASN A 21 -23.59 -5.11 -23.58
N GLU A 22 -22.29 -4.98 -23.85
CA GLU A 22 -21.57 -5.84 -24.77
C GLU A 22 -21.13 -7.13 -24.07
N PRO A 23 -21.35 -8.30 -24.70
CA PRO A 23 -20.92 -9.58 -24.14
C PRO A 23 -19.40 -9.64 -24.05
N GLY A 24 -18.88 -10.13 -22.93
CA GLY A 24 -17.45 -10.27 -22.67
C GLY A 24 -16.76 -9.03 -22.09
N LEU A 25 -17.44 -7.89 -21.99
CA LEU A 25 -16.94 -6.73 -21.25
C LEU A 25 -17.40 -6.75 -19.79
N MET A 26 -16.56 -6.23 -18.91
CA MET A 26 -16.84 -6.12 -17.47
C MET A 26 -16.71 -4.66 -17.01
N PRO A 27 -17.56 -4.20 -16.07
CA PRO A 27 -17.54 -2.84 -15.59
C PRO A 27 -16.35 -2.59 -14.65
N LEU A 28 -15.69 -1.44 -14.81
CA LEU A 28 -14.67 -0.94 -13.90
C LEU A 28 -15.05 0.44 -13.33
N PRO A 29 -14.88 0.66 -12.01
CA PRO A 29 -14.56 -0.34 -11.00
C PRO A 29 -15.73 -1.30 -10.75
N ARG A 30 -15.42 -2.52 -10.28
CA ARG A 30 -16.44 -3.48 -9.84
C ARG A 30 -16.93 -3.09 -8.45
N GLY A 31 -18.22 -3.19 -8.23
CA GLY A 31 -18.80 -2.90 -6.92
C GLY A 31 -20.31 -3.06 -6.91
N MET A 32 -20.85 -3.06 -5.70
CA MET A 32 -22.28 -2.88 -5.46
C MET A 32 -22.49 -1.51 -4.84
N TYR A 33 -23.58 -0.87 -5.26
CA TYR A 33 -23.96 0.48 -4.83
C TYR A 33 -25.31 0.39 -4.15
N ARG A 34 -25.41 0.97 -2.95
CA ARG A 34 -26.65 0.98 -2.19
C ARG A 34 -27.34 2.32 -2.30
N CYS A 35 -28.65 2.35 -2.48
CA CYS A 35 -29.43 3.57 -2.41
C CYS A 35 -29.49 4.05 -0.96
N GLY A 36 -28.75 5.11 -0.64
CA GLY A 36 -28.67 5.72 0.69
C GLY A 36 -29.93 6.50 1.08
N SER A 37 -30.06 6.83 2.36
CA SER A 37 -31.19 7.61 2.88
C SER A 37 -31.27 9.04 2.31
N LYS A 38 -30.15 9.55 1.79
CA LYS A 38 -30.04 10.83 1.09
C LYS A 38 -30.43 10.77 -0.39
N LEU A 39 -30.99 9.65 -0.85
CA LEU A 39 -31.32 9.39 -2.26
C LEU A 39 -30.10 9.45 -3.18
N THR A 40 -28.94 9.07 -2.66
CA THR A 40 -27.66 8.98 -3.38
C THR A 40 -27.10 7.57 -3.27
N TRP A 41 -26.30 7.16 -4.25
CA TRP A 41 -25.59 5.88 -4.19
C TRP A 41 -24.47 5.91 -3.15
N GLU A 42 -24.32 4.82 -2.42
CA GLU A 42 -23.30 4.60 -1.40
C GLU A 42 -22.50 3.31 -1.73
N PRO A 43 -21.20 3.41 -2.05
CA PRO A 43 -20.44 4.65 -2.28
C PRO A 43 -20.97 5.45 -3.49
N PRO A 44 -20.66 6.75 -3.63
CA PRO A 44 -21.03 7.51 -4.81
C PRO A 44 -20.48 6.85 -6.08
N LEU A 45 -21.27 6.88 -7.16
CA LEU A 45 -20.84 6.30 -8.43
C LEU A 45 -19.57 7.02 -8.91
N PRO A 46 -18.50 6.27 -9.24
CA PRO A 46 -17.25 6.87 -9.67
C PRO A 46 -17.40 7.52 -11.04
N ALA A 47 -16.75 8.67 -11.27
CA ALA A 47 -16.85 9.40 -12.54
C ALA A 47 -16.23 8.64 -13.73
N GLY A 48 -15.34 7.68 -13.48
CA GLY A 48 -14.60 6.92 -14.50
C GLY A 48 -15.21 5.55 -14.87
N LEU A 49 -16.53 5.41 -14.76
CA LEU A 49 -17.23 4.17 -15.08
C LEU A 49 -17.05 3.78 -16.55
N ARG A 50 -16.38 2.65 -16.79
CA ARG A 50 -16.13 2.13 -18.14
C ARG A 50 -16.35 0.64 -18.22
N CYS A 51 -16.66 0.16 -19.41
CA CYS A 51 -16.66 -1.26 -19.75
C CYS A 51 -15.33 -1.61 -20.38
N THR A 52 -14.68 -2.68 -19.93
CA THR A 52 -13.42 -3.13 -20.50
C THR A 52 -13.39 -4.65 -20.58
N ASN A 53 -12.63 -5.17 -21.54
CA ASN A 53 -12.26 -6.58 -21.64
C ASN A 53 -11.00 -6.91 -20.81
N GLU A 54 -10.42 -5.91 -20.12
CA GLU A 54 -9.39 -6.14 -19.12
C GLU A 54 -9.98 -7.07 -18.04
N ASN A 55 -9.48 -8.31 -17.99
CA ASN A 55 -9.71 -9.16 -16.84
C ASN A 55 -8.92 -8.53 -15.69
N PRO A 56 -9.56 -7.95 -14.66
CA PRO A 56 -8.82 -7.51 -13.50
C PRO A 56 -8.05 -8.72 -12.99
N PHE A 57 -6.77 -8.53 -12.68
CA PHE A 57 -5.95 -9.57 -12.09
C PHE A 57 -6.68 -10.17 -10.87
N VAL A 58 -7.21 -11.39 -11.04
CA VAL A 58 -7.73 -12.18 -9.94
C VAL A 58 -6.59 -13.11 -9.54
N PRO A 59 -6.00 -12.95 -8.34
CA PRO A 59 -4.99 -13.87 -7.87
C PRO A 59 -5.50 -15.30 -7.92
N ASP A 60 -4.67 -16.23 -8.38
CA ASP A 60 -4.98 -17.65 -8.33
C ASP A 60 -5.18 -18.04 -6.87
N SER A 61 -6.36 -18.57 -6.53
CA SER A 61 -6.70 -18.89 -5.13
C SER A 61 -5.85 -20.03 -4.55
N GLN A 62 -5.14 -20.77 -5.39
CA GLN A 62 -4.27 -21.87 -4.98
C GLN A 62 -2.82 -21.43 -4.73
N CYS A 63 -2.43 -20.23 -5.18
CA CYS A 63 -1.07 -19.70 -5.06
C CYS A 63 -1.03 -18.33 -4.37
N GLY A 64 0.16 -17.89 -3.98
CA GLY A 64 0.33 -16.55 -3.40
C GLY A 64 0.06 -15.44 -4.42
N LEU A 65 -0.08 -14.21 -3.92
CA LEU A 65 -0.18 -13.01 -4.77
C LEU A 65 1.05 -12.91 -5.69
N GLY A 66 0.82 -12.69 -6.99
CA GLY A 66 1.90 -12.58 -7.99
C GLY A 66 2.46 -13.93 -8.43
N GLN A 67 1.85 -15.04 -8.00
CA GLN A 67 2.16 -16.39 -8.45
C GLN A 67 1.01 -16.95 -9.30
N ARG A 68 1.35 -17.94 -10.12
CA ARG A 68 0.39 -18.76 -10.86
C ARG A 68 0.76 -20.24 -10.71
N LEU A 69 -0.24 -21.11 -10.82
CA LEU A 69 0.01 -22.54 -10.87
C LEU A 69 0.63 -22.93 -12.23
N GLN A 70 1.80 -23.58 -12.20
CA GLN A 70 2.41 -24.19 -13.37
C GLN A 70 2.65 -25.68 -13.07
N GLY A 71 1.80 -26.54 -13.66
CA GLY A 71 1.74 -27.96 -13.29
C GLY A 71 1.22 -28.11 -11.86
N SER A 72 2.08 -28.57 -10.94
CA SER A 72 1.76 -28.77 -9.52
C SER A 72 2.50 -27.80 -8.59
N ARG A 73 3.12 -26.74 -9.12
CA ARG A 73 3.93 -25.78 -8.34
C ARG A 73 3.50 -24.35 -8.60
N CYS A 74 3.53 -23.53 -7.56
CA CYS A 74 3.35 -22.08 -7.68
C CYS A 74 4.66 -21.44 -8.16
N VAL A 75 4.59 -20.71 -9.27
CA VAL A 75 5.72 -19.97 -9.84
C VAL A 75 5.35 -18.51 -9.97
N CYS A 76 6.33 -17.61 -9.87
CA CYS A 76 6.09 -16.19 -10.06
C CYS A 76 5.57 -15.91 -11.47
N VAL A 77 4.58 -15.04 -11.57
CA VAL A 77 4.09 -14.50 -12.84
C VAL A 77 5.23 -13.74 -13.53
N GLN A 78 5.36 -13.90 -14.85
CA GLN A 78 6.33 -13.14 -15.62
C GLN A 78 5.94 -11.67 -15.68
N ARG A 79 6.91 -10.77 -15.49
CA ARG A 79 6.64 -9.32 -15.42
C ARG A 79 6.01 -8.80 -16.71
N GLU A 80 6.44 -9.35 -17.83
CA GLU A 80 6.01 -9.01 -19.19
C GLU A 80 4.53 -9.35 -19.41
N SER A 81 4.00 -10.33 -18.67
CA SER A 81 2.58 -10.72 -18.74
C SER A 81 1.64 -9.67 -18.13
N CYS A 82 2.17 -8.71 -17.38
CA CYS A 82 1.38 -7.67 -16.70
C CYS A 82 1.38 -6.32 -17.44
N LEU A 83 2.05 -6.20 -18.59
CA LEU A 83 2.25 -4.92 -19.29
C LEU A 83 0.98 -4.31 -19.87
N SER A 84 -0.04 -5.13 -20.16
CA SER A 84 -1.34 -4.66 -20.66
C SER A 84 -2.27 -4.15 -19.55
N GLU A 85 -1.92 -4.40 -18.29
CA GLU A 85 -2.79 -4.04 -17.16
C GLU A 85 -2.65 -2.55 -16.82
N PRO A 86 -3.76 -1.87 -16.51
CA PRO A 86 -3.73 -0.45 -16.18
C PRO A 86 -2.96 -0.19 -14.89
N GLU A 87 -2.17 0.88 -14.91
CA GLU A 87 -1.50 1.40 -13.72
C GLU A 87 -2.53 1.84 -12.69
N SER A 88 -2.39 1.33 -11.47
CA SER A 88 -3.37 1.51 -10.40
C SER A 88 -2.73 1.74 -9.05
N LEU A 89 -1.40 1.63 -8.94
CA LEU A 89 -0.63 1.81 -7.73
C LEU A 89 0.53 2.78 -7.98
N CYS A 90 0.88 3.54 -6.95
CA CYS A 90 2.14 4.23 -6.85
C CYS A 90 3.06 3.50 -5.87
N VAL A 91 4.27 3.18 -6.33
CA VAL A 91 5.26 2.44 -5.54
C VAL A 91 6.61 3.12 -5.61
N LEU A 92 7.37 3.08 -4.52
CA LEU A 92 8.77 3.49 -4.53
C LEU A 92 9.63 2.32 -5.01
N ASN A 93 10.40 2.54 -6.08
CA ASN A 93 11.48 1.65 -6.44
C ASN A 93 12.73 2.03 -5.64
N ALA A 94 13.10 1.20 -4.65
CA ALA A 94 14.19 1.52 -3.73
C ALA A 94 15.59 1.49 -4.38
N ILE A 95 15.75 0.89 -5.57
CA ILE A 95 17.04 0.84 -6.28
C ILE A 95 17.36 2.18 -6.93
N ILE A 96 16.39 2.73 -7.66
CA ILE A 96 16.56 3.98 -8.41
C ILE A 96 16.03 5.21 -7.67
N ASP A 97 15.44 5.03 -6.49
CA ASP A 97 14.94 6.07 -5.61
C ASP A 97 13.85 6.98 -6.22
N VAL A 98 12.94 6.37 -6.98
CA VAL A 98 11.85 7.06 -7.69
C VAL A 98 10.51 6.37 -7.45
N ALA A 99 9.47 7.19 -7.26
CA ALA A 99 8.09 6.72 -7.25
C ALA A 99 7.62 6.47 -8.69
N VAL A 100 7.21 5.23 -8.98
CA VAL A 100 6.78 4.79 -10.30
C VAL A 100 5.33 4.28 -10.24
N PRO A 101 4.49 4.63 -11.23
CA PRO A 101 3.19 4.02 -11.36
C PRO A 101 3.35 2.58 -11.85
N VAL A 102 2.58 1.65 -11.27
CA VAL A 102 2.56 0.24 -11.67
C VAL A 102 1.14 -0.32 -11.62
N SER A 103 0.88 -1.36 -12.39
CA SER A 103 -0.35 -2.15 -12.24
C SER A 103 -0.26 -3.07 -11.01
N LEU A 104 -1.42 -3.50 -10.51
CA LEU A 104 -1.51 -4.47 -9.42
C LEU A 104 -0.80 -5.80 -9.76
N CYS A 105 -0.94 -6.26 -11.01
CA CYS A 105 -0.26 -7.46 -11.52
C CYS A 105 1.26 -7.27 -11.47
N SER A 106 1.77 -6.17 -12.05
CA SER A 106 3.21 -5.88 -12.10
C SER A 106 3.81 -5.78 -10.71
N PHE A 107 3.10 -5.15 -9.77
CA PHE A 107 3.53 -5.02 -8.39
C PHE A 107 3.69 -6.39 -7.72
N HIS A 108 2.67 -7.25 -7.79
CA HIS A 108 2.74 -8.57 -7.16
C HIS A 108 3.76 -9.49 -7.84
N ALA A 109 3.84 -9.48 -9.17
CA ALA A 109 4.85 -10.22 -9.92
C ALA A 109 6.26 -9.81 -9.48
N ALA A 110 6.55 -8.51 -9.47
CA ALA A 110 7.83 -7.96 -9.05
C ALA A 110 8.22 -8.38 -7.61
N ARG A 111 7.28 -8.32 -6.66
CA ARG A 111 7.53 -8.77 -5.29
C ARG A 111 7.79 -10.26 -5.18
N CYS A 112 7.11 -11.08 -5.97
CA CYS A 112 7.38 -12.52 -6.03
C CYS A 112 8.82 -12.81 -6.48
N HIS A 113 9.33 -12.03 -7.42
CA HIS A 113 10.72 -12.12 -7.89
C HIS A 113 11.74 -11.43 -6.96
N GLY A 114 11.30 -10.84 -5.85
CA GLY A 114 12.18 -10.18 -4.87
C GLY A 114 12.58 -8.75 -5.21
N ASP A 115 11.86 -8.08 -6.12
CA ASP A 115 12.14 -6.68 -6.44
C ASP A 115 11.85 -5.78 -5.21
N PRO A 116 12.74 -4.86 -4.84
CA PRO A 116 12.61 -4.04 -3.63
C PRO A 116 11.66 -2.85 -3.85
N LEU A 117 10.39 -3.16 -4.11
CA LEU A 117 9.31 -2.19 -4.29
C LEU A 117 8.56 -1.97 -2.98
N LEU A 118 8.35 -0.71 -2.61
CA LEU A 118 7.54 -0.33 -1.46
C LEU A 118 6.23 0.32 -1.92
N TYR A 119 5.12 -0.17 -1.39
CA TYR A 119 3.82 0.43 -1.60
C TYR A 119 3.75 1.84 -0.99
N MET A 120 3.21 2.81 -1.74
CA MET A 120 2.95 4.17 -1.25
C MET A 120 1.45 4.46 -1.17
N ASN A 121 0.74 4.34 -2.29
CA ASN A 121 -0.70 4.59 -2.36
C ASN A 121 -1.32 3.94 -3.60
N GLU A 122 -2.64 3.78 -3.57
CA GLU A 122 -3.44 3.52 -4.78
C GLU A 122 -3.50 4.79 -5.66
N GLY A 123 -3.55 4.59 -6.98
CA GLY A 123 -3.64 5.63 -8.00
C GLY A 123 -2.29 6.13 -8.52
N ALA A 124 -2.32 7.27 -9.21
CA ALA A 124 -1.14 7.88 -9.82
C ALA A 124 -0.12 8.34 -8.77
N CYS A 125 1.17 8.30 -9.15
CA CYS A 125 2.21 8.94 -8.36
C CYS A 125 2.10 10.46 -8.48
N ASN A 126 1.98 11.15 -7.34
CA ASN A 126 2.01 12.60 -7.30
C ASN A 126 3.43 13.07 -6.92
N PRO A 127 4.25 13.54 -7.89
CA PRO A 127 5.60 14.00 -7.60
C PRO A 127 5.62 15.27 -6.71
N ALA A 128 4.50 16.00 -6.60
CA ALA A 128 4.40 17.17 -5.72
C ALA A 128 4.19 16.79 -4.25
N ASP A 129 3.88 15.53 -3.93
CA ASP A 129 3.72 15.06 -2.55
C ASP A 129 5.07 14.66 -1.95
N ILE A 130 5.93 15.68 -1.76
CA ILE A 130 7.31 15.53 -1.29
C ILE A 130 7.33 14.79 0.05
N THR A 131 6.39 15.07 0.96
CA THR A 131 6.33 14.44 2.28
C THR A 131 6.09 12.92 2.19
N LYS A 132 5.19 12.45 1.31
CA LYS A 132 5.02 11.01 1.08
C LYS A 132 6.25 10.36 0.46
N LEU A 133 6.90 11.05 -0.47
CA LEU A 133 8.13 10.54 -1.10
C LEU A 133 9.26 10.42 -0.07
N GLU A 134 9.50 11.47 0.72
CA GLU A 134 10.50 11.44 1.80
C GLU A 134 10.20 10.36 2.84
N TRP A 135 8.92 10.17 3.20
CA TRP A 135 8.52 9.07 4.07
C TRP A 135 8.82 7.72 3.44
N ALA A 136 8.44 7.50 2.19
CA ALA A 136 8.69 6.23 1.50
C ALA A 136 10.19 5.92 1.42
N ARG A 137 11.03 6.92 1.13
CA ARG A 137 12.50 6.80 1.12
C ARG A 137 13.06 6.42 2.47
N PHE A 138 12.64 7.13 3.51
CA PHE A 138 13.03 6.83 4.88
C PHE A 138 12.61 5.40 5.26
N ARG A 139 11.36 5.04 4.96
CA ARG A 139 10.79 3.71 5.25
C ARG A 139 11.55 2.60 4.53
N ALA A 140 11.94 2.80 3.27
CA ALA A 140 12.77 1.87 2.50
C ALA A 140 14.18 1.71 3.08
N LYS A 141 14.81 2.80 3.53
CA LYS A 141 16.12 2.70 4.19
C LYS A 141 16.03 1.90 5.49
N MET A 142 14.98 2.14 6.28
CA MET A 142 14.79 1.50 7.58
C MET A 142 14.27 0.05 7.48
N SER A 143 13.57 -0.32 6.41
CA SER A 143 12.99 -1.67 6.25
C SER A 143 14.05 -2.77 6.23
N SER A 144 15.20 -2.52 5.60
CA SER A 144 16.32 -3.47 5.54
C SER A 144 16.94 -3.77 6.92
N LYS A 145 16.77 -2.86 7.88
CA LYS A 145 17.22 -3.01 9.27
C LYS A 145 16.14 -3.62 10.17
N SER A 146 14.91 -3.75 9.69
CA SER A 146 13.82 -4.23 10.54
C SER A 146 13.84 -5.74 10.68
N SER A 147 13.71 -6.19 11.92
CA SER A 147 13.52 -7.60 12.26
C SER A 147 12.11 -8.12 11.96
N ALA A 148 11.16 -7.24 11.66
CA ALA A 148 9.77 -7.57 11.38
C ALA A 148 9.38 -7.12 9.97
N GLN A 149 8.85 -8.05 9.18
CA GLN A 149 8.28 -7.78 7.85
C GLN A 149 6.96 -8.53 7.74
N LEU A 150 5.87 -7.91 8.22
CA LEU A 150 4.55 -8.54 8.27
C LEU A 150 3.72 -8.17 7.02
N PRO A 151 3.30 -9.14 6.21
CA PRO A 151 2.39 -8.87 5.09
C PRO A 151 1.08 -8.23 5.56
N CYS A 152 0.69 -7.12 4.93
CA CYS A 152 -0.54 -6.39 5.23
C CYS A 152 -1.20 -5.92 3.92
N ASN A 153 -1.86 -6.86 3.23
CA ASN A 153 -2.44 -6.65 1.90
C ASN A 153 -1.39 -6.19 0.87
N LEU A 154 -1.51 -4.97 0.33
CA LEU A 154 -0.53 -4.40 -0.61
C LEU A 154 0.74 -3.92 0.07
N ASP A 155 0.73 -3.76 1.39
CA ASP A 155 1.83 -3.20 2.14
C ASP A 155 2.52 -4.23 3.04
N THR A 156 3.65 -3.85 3.61
CA THR A 156 4.41 -4.64 4.56
C THR A 156 4.66 -3.80 5.80
N CYS A 157 4.10 -4.23 6.93
CA CYS A 157 4.27 -3.50 8.18
C CYS A 157 5.57 -3.94 8.87
N TYR A 158 6.34 -2.95 9.30
CA TYR A 158 7.61 -3.17 10.00
C TYR A 158 7.44 -3.05 11.51
N GLU A 159 8.52 -3.18 12.28
CA GLU A 159 8.45 -3.17 13.75
C GLU A 159 7.84 -1.89 14.36
N TRP A 160 7.87 -0.77 13.64
CA TRP A 160 7.25 0.51 14.03
C TRP A 160 5.77 0.65 13.60
N GLU A 161 5.20 -0.36 12.95
CA GLU A 161 3.84 -0.37 12.43
C GLU A 161 3.04 -1.59 12.93
N THR A 162 1.72 -1.51 12.83
CA THR A 162 0.80 -2.64 13.03
C THR A 162 -0.14 -2.75 11.85
N CYS A 163 -0.48 -3.98 11.43
CA CYS A 163 -1.49 -4.20 10.41
C CYS A 163 -2.88 -4.07 11.03
N SER A 164 -3.64 -3.06 10.61
CA SER A 164 -5.00 -2.81 11.09
C SER A 164 -5.99 -3.87 10.59
N ALA A 165 -7.18 -3.90 11.19
CA ALA A 165 -8.31 -4.69 10.69
C ALA A 165 -8.69 -4.32 9.24
N SER A 166 -8.51 -3.05 8.85
CA SER A 166 -8.70 -2.55 7.49
C SER A 166 -7.54 -2.84 6.53
N LYS A 167 -6.59 -3.70 6.94
CA LYS A 167 -5.43 -4.14 6.16
C LYS A 167 -4.55 -2.98 5.68
N LYS A 168 -4.30 -2.02 6.58
CA LYS A 168 -3.36 -0.92 6.38
C LYS A 168 -2.34 -0.89 7.51
N CYS A 169 -1.10 -0.52 7.20
CA CYS A 169 -0.10 -0.30 8.22
C CYS A 169 -0.40 1.00 8.98
N GLN A 170 -0.47 0.90 10.31
CA GLN A 170 -0.68 2.01 11.22
C GLN A 170 0.55 2.19 12.10
N CYS A 171 1.01 3.44 12.21
CA CYS A 171 2.15 3.80 13.04
C CYS A 171 1.87 3.46 14.51
N LYS A 172 2.83 2.82 15.18
CA LYS A 172 2.82 2.67 16.64
C LYS A 172 3.17 3.99 17.31
N ALA A 173 2.76 4.18 18.56
CA ALA A 173 3.37 5.24 19.36
C ALA A 173 4.81 4.85 19.75
N ALA A 174 5.75 5.79 19.74
CA ALA A 174 7.15 5.52 20.09
C ALA A 174 7.34 4.92 21.50
N ARG A 175 6.38 5.13 22.42
CA ARG A 175 6.34 4.54 23.77
C ARG A 175 6.01 3.04 23.79
N GLU A 176 5.40 2.52 22.73
CA GLU A 176 5.09 1.09 22.56
C GLU A 176 6.29 0.31 22.03
N CYS A 177 7.33 1.02 21.57
CA CYS A 177 8.56 0.41 21.10
C CYS A 177 9.48 0.02 22.26
N PRO A 178 10.25 -1.07 22.11
CA PRO A 178 11.32 -1.41 23.05
C PRO A 178 12.32 -0.27 23.23
N ARG A 179 12.84 -0.13 24.45
CA ARG A 179 13.86 0.90 24.79
C ARG A 179 15.26 0.53 24.33
N THR A 180 15.51 -0.75 24.07
CA THR A 180 16.77 -1.30 23.59
C THR A 180 16.52 -2.16 22.37
N GLY A 181 17.48 -2.23 21.47
CA GLY A 181 17.39 -3.01 20.23
C GLY A 181 18.75 -3.11 19.55
N GLU A 182 18.81 -3.93 18.50
CA GLU A 182 20.02 -4.13 17.69
C GLU A 182 20.47 -2.83 17.00
N HIS A 183 19.51 -2.11 16.41
CA HIS A 183 19.75 -0.84 15.74
C HIS A 183 19.29 0.33 16.61
N MET A 184 20.26 1.12 17.05
CA MET A 184 20.08 2.34 17.83
C MET A 184 20.44 3.56 16.98
N PHE A 185 19.84 4.71 17.30
CA PHE A 185 20.08 5.98 16.62
C PHE A 185 20.19 7.10 17.65
N CYS A 186 21.16 7.99 17.47
CA CYS A 186 21.22 9.22 18.24
C CYS A 186 20.38 10.29 17.54
N VAL A 187 19.33 10.74 18.20
CA VAL A 187 18.31 11.59 17.62
C VAL A 187 18.19 12.89 18.41
N LYS A 188 18.19 14.01 17.69
CA LYS A 188 17.88 15.33 18.21
C LYS A 188 16.38 15.60 18.04
N LEU A 189 15.66 15.63 19.16
CA LEU A 189 14.22 15.90 19.21
C LEU A 189 13.93 17.41 19.29
N THR A 190 14.77 18.14 20.03
CA THR A 190 14.74 19.60 20.11
C THR A 190 16.16 20.13 20.22
N ALA A 191 16.35 21.46 20.19
CA ALA A 191 17.67 22.09 20.33
C ALA A 191 18.43 21.66 21.60
N GLN A 192 17.72 21.31 22.67
CA GLN A 192 18.27 20.95 23.97
C GLN A 192 18.12 19.47 24.31
N MET A 193 17.44 18.69 23.45
CA MET A 193 17.04 17.32 23.78
C MET A 193 17.53 16.33 22.72
N THR A 194 18.61 15.64 23.07
CA THR A 194 19.21 14.56 22.30
C THR A 194 19.04 13.24 23.05
N ARG A 195 18.60 12.18 22.36
CA ARG A 195 18.36 10.86 22.96
C ARG A 195 18.71 9.72 22.02
N SER A 196 19.16 8.62 22.59
CA SER A 196 19.28 7.34 21.90
C SER A 196 17.91 6.70 21.76
N LEU A 197 17.52 6.35 20.54
CA LEU A 197 16.24 5.70 20.23
C LEU A 197 16.49 4.43 19.42
N THR A 198 15.64 3.42 19.61
CA THR A 198 15.65 2.20 18.78
C THR A 198 15.17 2.51 17.36
N LEU A 199 15.40 1.57 16.43
CA LEU A 199 14.80 1.59 15.09
C LEU A 199 13.28 1.78 15.15
N CYS A 200 12.59 0.95 15.94
CA CYS A 200 11.15 1.08 16.16
C CYS A 200 10.75 2.50 16.59
N SER A 201 11.37 3.05 17.64
CA SER A 201 11.00 4.39 18.14
C SER A 201 11.30 5.49 17.12
N THR A 202 12.47 5.45 16.49
CA THR A 202 12.88 6.46 15.49
C THR A 202 11.95 6.46 14.28
N ALA A 203 11.64 5.28 13.75
CA ALA A 203 10.76 5.15 12.60
C ALA A 203 9.29 5.43 12.96
N ALA A 204 8.84 5.09 14.16
CA ALA A 204 7.51 5.44 14.66
C ALA A 204 7.30 6.96 14.72
N LEU A 205 8.30 7.73 15.20
CA LEU A 205 8.26 9.20 15.19
C LEU A 205 8.12 9.75 13.77
N LYS A 206 8.88 9.20 12.80
CA LYS A 206 8.81 9.66 11.41
C LYS A 206 7.49 9.30 10.76
N CYS A 207 6.94 8.13 11.07
CA CYS A 207 5.67 7.62 10.57
C CYS A 207 4.50 8.56 10.89
N ILE A 208 4.48 9.15 12.10
CA ILE A 208 3.47 10.15 12.51
C ILE A 208 3.85 11.59 12.11
N ASN A 209 4.86 11.77 11.26
CA ASN A 209 5.39 13.05 10.81
C ASN A 209 5.87 13.97 11.97
N GLN A 210 6.39 13.40 13.05
CA GLN A 210 7.00 14.18 14.12
C GLN A 210 8.39 14.65 13.70
N PRO A 211 8.74 15.94 13.87
CA PRO A 211 10.06 16.45 13.49
C PRO A 211 11.14 15.95 14.43
N PHE A 212 12.25 15.50 13.86
CA PHE A 212 13.49 15.18 14.53
C PHE A 212 14.63 15.10 13.51
N GLU A 213 15.86 15.06 14.01
CA GLU A 213 17.06 14.89 13.21
C GLU A 213 17.86 13.70 13.72
N ILE A 214 18.24 12.77 12.83
CA ILE A 214 19.19 11.70 13.17
C ILE A 214 20.59 12.27 13.05
N LEU A 215 21.31 12.34 14.17
CA LEU A 215 22.70 12.81 14.20
C LEU A 215 23.65 11.72 13.67
N HIS A 216 23.49 10.49 14.17
CA HIS A 216 24.28 9.33 13.76
C HIS A 216 23.59 8.01 14.15
N GLU A 217 23.99 6.91 13.49
CA GLU A 217 23.62 5.56 13.93
C GLU A 217 24.45 5.17 15.17
N GLY A 218 23.82 4.52 16.14
CA GLY A 218 24.39 4.17 17.44
C GLY A 218 23.80 4.98 18.60
N ASN A 219 24.37 4.81 19.78
CA ASN A 219 23.95 5.57 20.96
C ASN A 219 24.50 7.00 20.93
N CYS A 220 23.78 7.93 21.54
CA CYS A 220 24.35 9.23 21.86
C CYS A 220 25.47 9.05 22.88
N SER A 221 26.62 9.70 22.63
CA SER A 221 27.63 9.88 23.67
C SER A 221 26.99 10.66 24.82
N ALA A 222 27.13 10.16 26.06
CA ALA A 222 26.96 11.04 27.21
C ALA A 222 27.93 12.20 27.01
N GLY A 223 27.43 13.44 27.01
CA GLY A 223 28.31 14.60 26.99
C GLY A 223 29.34 14.43 28.10
N SER A 224 30.61 14.40 27.73
CA SER A 224 31.74 14.60 28.64
C SER A 224 31.71 15.99 29.23
#